data_AF-A0A9X3FBV4-F1
#
_entry.id   AF-A0A9X3FBV4-F1
#
_cell.length_a   1.000
_cell.length_b   1.000
_cell.length_c   1.000
_cell.angle_alpha   90.00
_cell.angle_beta   90.00
_cell.angle_gamma   90.00
#
_symmetry.space_group_name_H-M   'P 1'
#
loop_
_entity.id
_entity.type
_entity.pdbx_description
1 polymer ?
#
loop_
_entity_poly.entity_id
_entity_poly.type
_entity_poly.pdbx_seq_one_letter_code
_entity_poly.pdbx_strand_id
1 'polypeptide(L)'
;MRSLITIIFVALCLFSFGQDKRYMIQAKVVDQDGDPISDVYIVNLVSHEKDISHSDGVFNIRIFPSDSIVLSHISYFRKTVTVHDILLDPVITMFSEEIGIKEVKVTPKQKSDEEYAQKNLLFLEEYKPMSYTKIKEESDPVNTIMTENNDLMRSEAASLSIVRFSPSENVEQLFAKLKRTDSSKDFYSTRKQKKQESQ
;
A
#
# COMPACT_ATOMS: atom_id res chain seq x y z
N MET A 1 47.00 16.89 -11.77
CA MET A 1 45.78 17.03 -12.60
C MET A 1 44.75 15.97 -12.28
N ARG A 2 45.00 14.67 -12.52
CA ARG A 2 44.03 13.57 -12.28
C ARG A 2 43.51 13.49 -10.83
N SER A 3 44.41 13.57 -9.85
CA SER A 3 44.06 13.54 -8.42
C SER A 3 43.25 14.77 -7.96
N LEU A 4 43.31 15.88 -8.68
CA LEU A 4 42.62 17.12 -8.29
C LEU A 4 41.17 17.10 -8.78
N ILE A 5 40.95 16.52 -9.97
CA ILE A 5 39.62 16.26 -10.52
C ILE A 5 38.84 15.27 -9.64
N THR A 6 39.49 14.21 -9.15
CA THR A 6 38.83 13.24 -8.26
C THR A 6 38.42 13.86 -6.92
N ILE A 7 39.24 14.76 -6.35
CA ILE A 7 38.91 15.46 -5.11
C ILE A 7 37.72 16.41 -5.32
N ILE A 8 37.69 17.14 -6.44
CA ILE A 8 36.57 18.02 -6.78
C ILE A 8 35.28 17.21 -7.01
N PHE A 9 35.37 16.06 -7.68
CA PHE A 9 34.21 15.19 -7.91
C PHE A 9 33.63 14.63 -6.61
N VAL A 10 34.50 14.16 -5.70
CA VAL A 10 34.08 13.68 -4.37
C VAL A 10 33.46 14.82 -3.55
N ALA A 11 34.04 16.03 -3.59
CA ALA A 11 33.47 17.19 -2.92
C ALA A 11 32.07 17.53 -3.45
N LEU A 12 31.86 17.54 -4.77
CA LEU A 12 30.55 17.80 -5.40
C LEU A 12 29.49 16.76 -5.01
N CYS A 13 29.87 15.47 -4.91
CA CYS A 13 28.95 14.42 -4.45
C CYS A 13 28.51 14.63 -2.99
N LEU A 14 29.40 15.13 -2.12
CA LEU A 14 29.08 15.40 -0.72
C LEU A 14 28.13 16.59 -0.55
N PHE A 15 28.21 17.61 -1.42
CA PHE A 15 27.31 18.76 -1.38
C PHE A 15 25.92 18.49 -2.00
N SER A 16 25.72 17.36 -2.69
CA SER A 16 24.44 17.04 -3.33
C SER A 16 23.34 16.58 -2.36
N PHE A 17 23.68 16.20 -1.12
CA PHE A 17 22.71 15.61 -0.16
C PHE A 17 22.10 16.62 0.83
N GLY A 18 22.31 17.93 0.65
CA GLY A 18 21.95 18.96 1.65
C GLY A 18 20.59 19.65 1.51
N GLN A 19 19.73 19.27 0.56
CA GLN A 19 18.43 19.96 0.36
C GLN A 19 17.29 19.28 1.11
N ASP A 20 17.33 19.22 2.45
CA ASP A 20 16.15 18.86 3.24
C ASP A 20 15.24 20.10 3.33
N LYS A 21 14.26 20.19 2.42
CA LYS A 21 13.36 21.36 2.27
C LYS A 21 12.14 21.31 3.20
N ARG A 22 12.25 20.67 4.36
CA ARG A 22 11.18 20.69 5.37
C ARG A 22 11.13 22.07 6.00
N TYR A 23 9.93 22.58 6.22
CA TYR A 23 9.72 23.85 6.89
C TYR A 23 8.90 23.62 8.16
N MET A 24 9.14 24.50 9.14
CA MET A 24 8.37 24.50 10.37
C MET A 24 7.01 25.12 10.10
N ILE A 25 5.94 24.37 10.36
CA ILE A 25 4.58 24.92 10.41
C ILE A 25 4.19 25.16 11.86
N GLN A 26 3.36 26.18 12.06
CA GLN A 26 2.68 26.44 13.31
C GLN A 26 1.17 26.47 13.03
N ALA A 27 0.41 25.75 13.83
CA ALA A 27 -1.04 25.70 13.72
C ALA A 27 -1.68 25.50 15.10
N LYS A 28 -2.98 25.81 15.19
CA LYS A 28 -3.77 25.75 16.42
C LYS A 28 -4.91 24.74 16.27
N VAL A 29 -5.08 23.88 17.27
CA VAL A 29 -6.18 22.92 17.34
C VAL A 29 -7.26 23.44 18.29
N VAL A 30 -8.51 23.40 17.85
CA VAL A 30 -9.67 23.88 18.60
C VAL A 30 -10.84 22.90 18.53
N ASP A 31 -11.76 22.97 19.49
CA ASP A 31 -13.03 22.26 19.46
C ASP A 31 -14.07 22.99 18.58
N GLN A 32 -15.25 22.38 18.41
CA GLN A 32 -16.43 22.93 17.75
C GLN A 32 -16.86 24.28 18.34
N ASP A 33 -16.65 24.48 19.64
CA ASP A 33 -16.95 25.74 20.34
C ASP A 33 -15.83 26.78 20.21
N GLY A 34 -14.71 26.43 19.57
CA GLY A 34 -13.55 27.30 19.36
C GLY A 34 -12.53 27.30 20.51
N ASP A 35 -12.77 26.51 21.55
CA ASP A 35 -11.85 26.35 22.68
C ASP A 35 -10.58 25.58 22.26
N PRO A 36 -9.39 25.99 22.73
CA PRO A 36 -8.14 25.32 22.39
C PRO A 36 -8.07 23.91 23.00
N ILE A 37 -7.56 22.94 22.22
CA ILE A 37 -7.39 21.56 22.68
C ILE A 37 -5.92 21.27 22.96
N SER A 38 -5.58 20.98 24.22
CA SER A 38 -4.24 20.54 24.63
C SER A 38 -4.01 19.06 24.38
N ASP A 39 -2.74 18.64 24.40
CA ASP A 39 -2.33 17.23 24.39
C ASP A 39 -2.81 16.42 23.16
N VAL A 40 -3.12 17.11 22.07
CA VAL A 40 -3.44 16.48 20.79
C VAL A 40 -2.15 15.91 20.22
N TYR A 41 -2.14 14.63 19.89
CA TYR A 41 -1.01 13.97 19.26
C TYR A 41 -1.04 14.22 17.75
N ILE A 42 0.00 14.88 17.23
CA ILE A 42 0.16 15.17 15.82
C ILE A 42 1.27 14.29 15.25
N VAL A 43 0.99 13.60 14.15
CA VAL A 43 1.98 12.76 13.48
C VAL A 43 1.90 12.92 11.97
N ASN A 44 3.05 13.09 11.33
CA ASN A 44 3.20 12.92 9.89
C ASN A 44 3.54 11.45 9.61
N LEU A 45 2.70 10.77 8.83
CA LEU A 45 2.89 9.35 8.54
C LEU A 45 4.06 9.06 7.59
N VAL A 46 4.49 10.06 6.80
CA VAL A 46 5.58 9.93 5.82
C VAL A 46 6.94 10.20 6.48
N SER A 47 7.07 11.33 7.18
CA SER A 47 8.34 11.72 7.80
C SER A 47 8.55 11.11 9.18
N HIS A 48 7.49 10.55 9.79
CA HIS A 48 7.44 10.11 11.19
C HIS A 48 7.75 11.22 12.21
N GLU A 49 7.74 12.48 11.78
CA GLU A 49 7.78 13.60 12.72
C GLU A 49 6.49 13.65 13.54
N LYS A 50 6.64 14.05 14.79
CA LYS A 50 5.56 14.09 15.77
C LYS A 50 5.71 15.32 16.65
N ASP A 51 4.58 15.83 17.08
CA ASP A 51 4.50 16.90 18.07
C ASP A 51 3.21 16.75 18.88
N ILE A 52 3.09 17.52 19.96
CA ILE A 52 1.91 17.55 20.82
C ILE A 52 1.44 19.00 20.96
N SER A 53 0.12 19.23 20.93
CA SER A 53 -0.41 20.58 21.16
C SER A 53 -0.23 21.03 22.61
N HIS A 54 0.14 22.30 22.78
CA HIS A 54 0.34 22.91 24.09
C HIS A 54 -1.02 23.32 24.71
N SER A 55 -0.99 23.90 25.91
CA SER A 55 -2.19 24.36 26.63
C SER A 55 -3.03 25.40 25.89
N ASP A 56 -2.44 26.12 24.93
CA ASP A 56 -3.11 27.09 24.06
C ASP A 56 -3.60 26.47 22.74
N GLY A 57 -3.46 25.15 22.59
CA GLY A 57 -3.81 24.38 21.40
C GLY A 57 -2.80 24.50 20.26
N VAL A 58 -1.67 25.18 20.46
CA VAL A 58 -0.68 25.42 19.39
C VAL A 58 0.34 24.29 19.33
N PHE A 59 0.73 23.90 18.12
CA PHE A 59 1.80 22.93 17.86
C PHE A 59 2.72 23.39 16.73
N ASN A 60 3.94 22.84 16.69
CA ASN A 60 4.95 23.15 15.68
C ASN A 60 5.63 21.87 15.16
N ILE A 61 5.59 21.62 13.85
CA ILE A 61 6.15 20.40 13.26
C ILE A 61 6.88 20.70 11.94
N ARG A 62 7.96 19.96 11.60
CA ARG A 62 8.69 20.16 10.34
C ARG A 62 8.24 19.16 9.28
N ILE A 63 7.64 19.65 8.21
CA ILE A 63 7.00 18.78 7.20
C ILE A 63 7.11 19.39 5.80
N PHE A 64 6.74 18.61 4.78
CA PHE A 64 6.57 19.12 3.42
C PHE A 64 5.13 19.57 3.15
N PRO A 65 4.86 20.43 2.15
CA PRO A 65 3.52 20.98 1.89
C PRO A 65 2.58 19.99 1.26
N SER A 66 3.15 18.97 0.62
CA SER A 66 2.44 17.85 0.04
C SER A 66 2.02 16.80 1.07
N ASP A 67 2.52 16.88 2.30
CA ASP A 67 2.28 15.84 3.29
C ASP A 67 0.88 15.97 3.89
N SER A 68 0.48 14.95 4.65
CA SER A 68 -0.71 14.96 5.47
C SER A 68 -0.34 14.61 6.89
N ILE A 69 -1.00 15.27 7.85
CA ILE A 69 -0.82 15.01 9.27
C ILE A 69 -2.09 14.40 9.84
N VAL A 70 -1.89 13.55 10.84
CA VAL A 70 -2.96 12.92 11.60
C VAL A 70 -2.95 13.51 13.00
N LEU A 71 -4.11 13.98 13.44
CA LEU A 71 -4.38 14.50 14.78
C LEU A 71 -5.22 13.49 15.54
N SER A 72 -4.77 13.13 16.74
CA SER A 72 -5.42 12.14 17.60
C SER A 72 -5.47 12.65 19.04
N HIS A 73 -6.63 12.54 19.68
CA HIS A 73 -6.81 12.84 21.11
C HIS A 73 -7.78 11.83 21.71
N ILE A 74 -7.78 11.64 23.03
CA ILE A 74 -8.62 10.63 23.71
C ILE A 74 -10.12 10.95 23.64
N SER A 75 -10.46 12.23 23.65
CA SER A 75 -11.86 12.71 23.68
C SER A 75 -12.39 13.18 22.32
N TYR A 76 -11.62 13.06 21.24
CA TYR A 76 -12.00 13.59 19.92
C TYR A 76 -11.81 12.55 18.83
N PHE A 77 -12.66 12.62 17.81
CA PHE A 77 -12.48 11.84 16.60
C PHE A 77 -11.16 12.20 15.92
N ARG A 78 -10.41 11.17 15.54
CA ARG A 78 -9.17 11.32 14.76
C ARG A 78 -9.46 12.09 13.48
N LYS A 79 -8.64 13.12 13.21
CA LYS A 79 -8.75 13.94 12.01
C LYS A 79 -7.47 13.86 11.20
N THR A 80 -7.59 13.74 9.89
CA THR A 80 -6.46 13.85 8.95
C THR A 80 -6.60 15.16 8.18
N VAL A 81 -5.53 15.92 8.09
CA VAL A 81 -5.52 17.24 7.42
C VAL A 81 -4.30 17.31 6.51
N THR A 82 -4.47 17.88 5.32
CA THR A 82 -3.33 18.12 4.42
C THR A 82 -2.59 19.37 4.89
N VAL A 83 -1.27 19.38 4.74
CA VAL A 83 -0.46 20.54 5.16
C VAL A 83 -0.80 21.78 4.35
N HIS A 84 -1.19 21.59 3.08
CA HIS A 84 -1.68 22.66 2.25
C HIS A 84 -2.89 23.38 2.86
N ASP A 85 -3.85 22.65 3.42
CA ASP A 85 -5.02 23.24 4.08
C ASP A 85 -4.63 24.06 5.31
N ILE A 86 -3.64 23.59 6.07
CA ILE A 86 -3.12 24.27 7.27
C ILE A 86 -2.43 25.59 6.91
N LEU A 87 -1.79 25.65 5.74
CA LEU A 87 -1.16 26.88 5.25
C LEU A 87 -2.20 27.93 4.81
N LEU A 88 -3.39 27.50 4.39
CA LEU A 88 -4.50 28.39 4.04
C LEU A 88 -5.24 28.85 5.30
N ASP A 89 -5.52 27.91 6.22
CA ASP A 89 -6.14 28.16 7.50
C ASP A 89 -5.36 27.43 8.62
N PRO A 90 -4.64 28.16 9.48
CA PRO A 90 -3.83 27.55 10.54
C PRO A 90 -4.67 27.03 11.71
N VAL A 91 -6.01 27.09 11.64
CA VAL A 91 -6.91 26.61 12.70
C VAL A 91 -7.55 25.28 12.30
N ILE A 92 -7.34 24.25 13.13
CA ILE A 92 -7.86 22.90 12.92
C ILE A 92 -8.94 22.60 13.95
N THR A 93 -10.19 22.50 13.52
CA THR A 93 -11.32 22.07 14.36
C THR A 93 -11.39 20.56 14.52
N MET A 94 -11.52 20.03 15.73
CA MET A 94 -11.80 18.62 16.02
C MET A 94 -13.22 18.44 16.57
N PHE A 95 -13.79 17.25 16.39
CA PHE A 95 -15.15 16.92 16.85
C PHE A 95 -15.07 16.00 18.06
N SER A 96 -15.70 16.41 19.16
CA SER A 96 -15.72 15.63 20.40
C SER A 96 -16.42 14.29 20.20
N GLU A 97 -15.79 13.23 20.71
CA GLU A 97 -16.33 11.87 20.77
C GLU A 97 -17.14 11.72 22.06
N GLU A 98 -18.19 12.53 22.22
CA GLU A 98 -19.10 12.38 23.35
C GLU A 98 -20.06 11.22 23.11
N ILE A 99 -20.00 10.22 23.99
CA ILE A 99 -21.04 9.21 24.07
C ILE A 99 -22.22 9.86 24.79
N GLY A 100 -23.18 10.36 24.01
CA GLY A 100 -24.45 10.89 24.52
C GLY A 100 -25.29 9.79 25.18
N ILE A 101 -24.95 9.39 26.40
CA ILE A 101 -25.73 8.44 27.20
C ILE A 101 -27.02 9.15 27.60
N LYS A 102 -28.16 8.66 27.10
CA LYS A 102 -29.46 9.20 27.47
C LYS A 102 -29.72 8.96 28.95
N GLU A 103 -30.15 10.00 29.67
CA GLU A 103 -30.57 9.89 31.05
C GLU A 103 -31.72 8.88 31.17
N VAL A 104 -31.54 7.87 32.03
CA VAL A 104 -32.58 6.88 32.32
C VAL A 104 -33.39 7.35 33.51
N LYS A 105 -34.61 7.83 33.25
CA LYS A 105 -35.55 8.22 34.30
C LYS A 105 -36.09 6.98 35.01
N VAL A 106 -35.56 6.70 36.20
CA VAL A 106 -36.04 5.59 37.04
C VAL A 106 -37.29 6.05 37.80
N THR A 107 -38.45 5.46 37.50
CA THR A 107 -39.70 5.73 38.22
C THR A 107 -39.95 4.66 39.29
N PRO A 108 -40.53 5.01 40.46
CA PRO A 108 -40.84 4.06 41.53
C PRO A 108 -42.01 3.13 41.20
N LYS A 109 -42.70 3.34 40.06
CA LYS A 109 -43.72 2.40 39.57
C LYS A 109 -43.01 1.14 39.07
N GLN A 110 -43.05 0.10 39.89
CA GLN A 110 -42.78 -1.25 39.42
C GLN A 110 -43.81 -1.58 38.34
N LYS A 111 -43.34 -1.88 37.14
CA LYS A 111 -44.21 -2.43 36.10
C LYS A 111 -44.54 -3.87 36.51
N SER A 112 -45.78 -4.26 36.27
CA SER A 112 -46.20 -5.66 36.44
C SER A 112 -45.43 -6.54 35.45
N ASP A 113 -45.17 -7.79 35.81
CA ASP A 113 -44.56 -8.79 34.92
C ASP A 113 -45.37 -8.95 33.62
N GLU A 114 -46.69 -8.76 33.69
CA GLU A 114 -47.59 -8.76 32.53
C GLU A 114 -47.27 -7.61 31.56
N GLU A 115 -47.02 -6.41 32.07
CA GLU A 115 -46.67 -5.26 31.23
C GLU A 115 -45.30 -5.45 30.57
N TYR A 116 -44.35 -6.10 31.26
CA TYR A 116 -43.06 -6.48 30.68
C TYR A 116 -43.22 -7.53 29.58
N ALA A 117 -44.03 -8.57 29.83
CA ALA A 117 -44.30 -9.62 28.86
C ALA A 117 -44.94 -9.05 27.58
N GLN A 118 -45.94 -8.18 27.73
CA GLN A 118 -46.58 -7.51 26.59
C GLN A 118 -45.60 -6.63 25.82
N LYS A 119 -44.72 -5.90 26.51
CA LYS A 119 -43.73 -5.05 25.84
C LYS A 119 -42.69 -5.86 25.07
N ASN A 120 -42.29 -7.01 25.60
CA ASN A 120 -41.38 -7.93 24.93
C ASN A 120 -42.05 -8.58 23.71
N LEU A 121 -43.32 -8.93 23.80
CA LEU A 121 -44.10 -9.43 22.65
C LEU A 121 -44.21 -8.37 21.54
N LEU A 122 -44.54 -7.12 21.90
CA LEU A 122 -44.57 -6.00 20.94
C LEU A 122 -43.20 -5.77 20.29
N PHE A 123 -42.13 -5.85 21.06
CA PHE A 123 -40.77 -5.74 20.53
C PHE A 123 -40.45 -6.87 19.53
N LEU A 124 -40.88 -8.11 19.81
CA LEU A 124 -40.69 -9.25 18.89
C LEU A 124 -41.49 -9.09 17.60
N GLU A 125 -42.68 -8.50 17.66
CA GLU A 125 -43.50 -8.20 16.46
C GLU A 125 -42.86 -7.10 15.60
N GLU A 126 -42.25 -6.08 16.24
CA GLU A 126 -41.59 -4.98 15.55
C GLU A 126 -40.18 -5.35 15.03
N TYR A 127 -39.51 -6.31 15.68
CA TYR A 127 -38.15 -6.69 15.35
C TYR A 127 -38.06 -7.40 13.99
N LYS A 128 -37.53 -6.67 13.00
CA LYS A 128 -37.15 -7.23 11.71
C LYS A 128 -35.66 -7.59 11.75
N PRO A 129 -35.29 -8.88 11.73
CA PRO A 129 -33.88 -9.25 11.64
C PRO A 129 -33.31 -8.67 10.35
N MET A 130 -32.13 -8.04 10.43
CA MET A 130 -31.43 -7.58 9.24
C MET A 130 -31.16 -8.77 8.32
N SER A 131 -31.59 -8.66 7.07
CA SER A 131 -31.23 -9.60 6.02
C SER A 131 -29.72 -9.53 5.81
N TYR A 132 -28.98 -10.53 6.29
CA TYR A 132 -27.59 -10.69 5.93
C TYR A 132 -27.50 -11.25 4.51
N THR A 133 -26.74 -10.59 3.64
CA THR A 133 -26.22 -11.24 2.45
C THR A 133 -25.18 -12.24 2.93
N LYS A 134 -25.37 -13.54 2.62
CA LYS A 134 -24.29 -14.52 2.81
C LYS A 134 -23.07 -13.98 2.10
N ILE A 135 -21.91 -13.99 2.78
CA ILE A 135 -20.62 -13.74 2.16
C ILE A 135 -20.58 -14.65 0.93
N LYS A 136 -20.43 -14.06 -0.26
CA LYS A 136 -20.27 -14.87 -1.49
C LYS A 136 -19.06 -15.75 -1.23
N GLU A 137 -19.23 -17.07 -1.31
CA GLU A 137 -18.11 -18.00 -1.29
C GLU A 137 -17.13 -17.56 -2.37
N GLU A 138 -15.98 -17.05 -1.94
CA GLU A 138 -14.88 -16.74 -2.82
C GLU A 138 -14.45 -18.07 -3.43
N SER A 139 -14.56 -18.18 -4.75
CA SER A 139 -14.18 -19.41 -5.46
C SER A 139 -12.73 -19.73 -5.13
N ASP A 140 -12.47 -20.95 -4.68
CA ASP A 140 -11.13 -21.44 -4.34
C ASP A 140 -10.12 -20.97 -5.41
N PRO A 141 -9.04 -20.25 -5.02
CA PRO A 141 -8.06 -19.73 -5.96
C PRO A 141 -7.45 -20.82 -6.85
N VAL A 142 -7.45 -22.08 -6.40
CA VAL A 142 -7.00 -23.21 -7.22
C VAL A 142 -7.93 -23.44 -8.41
N ASN A 143 -9.25 -23.36 -8.19
CA ASN A 143 -10.24 -23.57 -9.25
C ASN A 143 -10.20 -22.43 -10.27
N THR A 144 -10.02 -21.18 -9.83
CA THR A 144 -9.93 -20.02 -10.73
C THR A 144 -8.69 -20.10 -11.62
N ILE A 145 -7.53 -20.40 -11.03
CA ILE A 145 -6.27 -20.60 -11.76
C ILE A 145 -6.39 -21.75 -12.76
N MET A 146 -7.07 -22.84 -12.39
CA MET A 146 -7.26 -23.98 -13.28
C MET A 146 -8.17 -23.63 -14.47
N THR A 147 -9.26 -22.90 -14.24
CA THR A 147 -10.15 -22.45 -15.33
C THR A 147 -9.45 -21.45 -16.26
N GLU A 148 -8.74 -20.47 -15.71
CA GLU A 148 -8.03 -19.46 -16.51
C GLU A 148 -6.96 -20.08 -17.40
N ASN A 149 -6.16 -21.01 -16.86
CA ASN A 149 -5.14 -21.70 -17.65
C ASN A 149 -5.75 -22.56 -18.77
N ASN A 150 -6.86 -23.24 -18.49
CA ASN A 150 -7.53 -24.07 -19.48
C ASN A 150 -8.14 -23.23 -20.63
N ASP A 151 -8.72 -22.08 -20.29
CA ASP A 151 -9.24 -21.13 -21.27
C ASP A 151 -8.11 -20.49 -22.11
N LEU A 152 -6.98 -20.18 -21.47
CA LEU A 152 -5.79 -19.67 -22.15
C LEU A 152 -5.25 -20.71 -23.14
N MET A 153 -5.07 -21.97 -22.72
CA MET A 153 -4.67 -23.07 -23.61
C MET A 153 -5.63 -23.28 -24.78
N ARG A 154 -6.95 -23.16 -24.55
CA ARG A 154 -7.96 -23.24 -25.63
C ARG A 154 -7.83 -22.08 -26.61
N SER A 155 -7.63 -20.87 -26.11
CA SER A 155 -7.47 -19.68 -26.94
C SER A 155 -6.18 -19.74 -27.76
N GLU A 156 -5.07 -20.21 -27.17
CA GLU A 156 -3.80 -20.40 -27.86
C GLU A 156 -3.91 -21.48 -28.94
N ALA A 157 -4.56 -22.61 -28.63
CA ALA A 157 -4.81 -23.67 -29.59
C ALA A 157 -5.73 -23.25 -30.75
N ALA A 158 -6.67 -22.33 -30.49
CA ALA A 158 -7.54 -21.75 -31.51
C ALA A 158 -6.85 -20.62 -32.29
N SER A 159 -5.80 -20.00 -31.74
CA SER A 159 -5.03 -18.97 -32.42
C SER A 159 -4.05 -19.62 -33.42
N LEU A 160 -4.35 -19.49 -34.71
CA LEU A 160 -3.46 -19.98 -35.77
C LEU A 160 -2.13 -19.24 -35.69
N SER A 161 -1.05 -19.95 -35.36
CA SER A 161 0.29 -19.36 -35.24
C SER A 161 0.89 -19.09 -36.62
N ILE A 162 0.98 -17.83 -37.03
CA ILE A 162 1.67 -17.45 -38.28
C ILE A 162 3.19 -17.37 -38.08
N VAL A 163 3.70 -17.13 -36.87
CA VAL A 163 5.14 -17.22 -36.56
C VAL A 163 5.35 -17.67 -35.12
N ARG A 164 6.00 -18.82 -34.91
CA ARG A 164 6.53 -19.23 -33.59
C ARG A 164 7.97 -18.77 -33.48
N PHE A 165 8.28 -17.97 -32.46
CA PHE A 165 9.66 -17.64 -32.10
C PHE A 165 10.04 -18.47 -30.87
N SER A 166 10.85 -19.52 -31.06
CA SER A 166 11.43 -20.27 -29.94
C SER A 166 12.85 -19.77 -29.64
N PRO A 167 13.16 -19.40 -28.38
CA PRO A 167 14.53 -19.06 -27.98
C PRO A 167 15.50 -20.22 -28.20
N SER A 168 15.06 -21.48 -28.09
CA SER A 168 15.93 -22.66 -28.24
C SER A 168 16.38 -22.90 -29.68
N GLU A 169 15.53 -22.61 -30.67
CA GLU A 169 15.89 -22.74 -32.09
C GLU A 169 16.95 -21.71 -32.51
N ASN A 170 16.86 -20.49 -31.98
CA ASN A 170 17.86 -19.45 -32.27
C ASN A 170 19.22 -19.77 -31.65
N VAL A 171 19.24 -20.40 -30.47
CA VAL A 171 20.47 -20.84 -29.80
C VAL A 171 21.14 -22.00 -30.57
N GLU A 172 20.35 -22.94 -31.11
CA GLU A 172 20.88 -24.07 -31.88
C GLU A 172 21.52 -23.61 -33.21
N GLN A 173 20.92 -22.63 -33.91
CA GLN A 173 21.52 -22.03 -35.11
C GLN A 173 22.82 -21.26 -34.83
N LEU A 174 22.93 -20.62 -33.65
CA LEU A 174 24.16 -19.95 -33.20
C LEU A 174 25.28 -20.97 -32.92
N PHE A 175 25.00 -22.06 -32.23
CA PHE A 175 25.99 -23.12 -31.97
C PHE A 175 26.43 -23.84 -33.25
N ALA A 176 25.54 -24.05 -34.22
CA ALA A 176 25.89 -24.66 -35.49
C ALA A 176 26.85 -23.80 -36.34
N LYS A 177 26.73 -22.46 -36.27
CA LYS A 177 27.66 -21.53 -36.95
C LYS A 177 29.04 -21.52 -36.28
N LEU A 178 29.08 -21.54 -34.95
CA LEU A 178 30.33 -21.59 -34.17
C LEU A 178 31.13 -22.89 -34.40
N LYS A 179 30.46 -24.01 -34.72
CA LYS A 179 31.12 -25.30 -34.95
C LYS A 179 31.77 -25.44 -36.34
N ARG A 180 31.48 -24.54 -37.28
CA ARG A 180 32.02 -24.61 -38.67
C ARG A 180 33.38 -23.93 -38.85
N THR A 181 33.89 -23.22 -37.85
CA THR A 181 35.15 -22.46 -37.90
C THR A 181 36.31 -23.17 -37.18
N ASP A 182 36.45 -24.48 -37.36
CA ASP A 182 37.60 -25.22 -36.84
C ASP A 182 38.32 -25.93 -38.00
N SER A 183 39.07 -25.14 -38.80
CA SER A 183 39.92 -25.61 -39.91
C SER A 183 41.19 -26.33 -39.43
N SER A 184 41.30 -26.60 -38.12
CA SER A 184 42.47 -27.22 -37.48
C SER A 184 42.57 -28.74 -37.72
N LYS A 185 41.56 -29.37 -38.35
CA LYS A 185 41.50 -30.82 -38.60
C LYS A 185 42.01 -31.26 -39.99
N ASP A 186 42.50 -30.34 -40.81
CA ASP A 186 42.96 -30.65 -42.18
C ASP A 186 44.44 -31.06 -42.26
N PHE A 187 45.18 -31.05 -41.16
CA PHE A 187 46.55 -31.59 -41.10
C PHE A 187 46.57 -32.97 -40.44
N TYR A 188 46.67 -34.02 -41.27
CA TYR A 188 46.97 -35.38 -40.80
C TYR A 188 48.46 -35.67 -40.99
N SER A 189 49.21 -35.89 -39.91
CA SER A 189 50.63 -36.29 -39.96
C SER A 189 50.84 -37.79 -40.21
N THR A 190 49.78 -38.57 -40.38
CA THR A 190 49.86 -40.03 -40.58
C THR A 190 49.01 -40.47 -41.76
N ARG A 191 49.58 -41.33 -42.61
CA ARG A 191 48.91 -41.94 -43.77
C ARG A 191 47.70 -42.76 -43.31
N LYS A 192 46.49 -42.39 -43.73
CA LYS A 192 45.25 -43.13 -43.45
C LYS A 192 45.37 -44.55 -44.01
N GLN A 193 45.30 -45.56 -43.14
CA GLN A 193 45.20 -46.96 -43.56
C GLN A 193 43.78 -47.26 -44.05
N LYS A 194 43.70 -47.97 -45.18
CA LYS A 194 42.44 -48.45 -45.76
C LYS A 194 41.89 -49.55 -44.85
N LYS A 195 40.72 -49.33 -44.26
CA LYS A 195 40.01 -50.33 -43.48
C LYS A 195 39.62 -51.48 -44.42
N GLN A 196 40.14 -52.68 -44.17
CA GLN A 196 39.71 -53.89 -44.88
C GLN A 196 38.27 -54.21 -44.45
N GLU A 197 37.41 -54.40 -45.46
CA GLU A 197 36.06 -54.93 -45.28
C GLU A 197 36.15 -56.41 -44.93
N SER A 198 35.59 -56.78 -43.78
CA SER A 198 35.36 -58.18 -43.41
C SER A 198 33.95 -58.55 -43.82
N GLN A 199 33.87 -59.22 -44.98
CA GLN A 199 32.83 -60.10 -45.56
C GLN A 199 31.39 -59.62 -45.63
#